data_AF-A0A645HZK4-F1
#
_entry.id   AF-A0A645HZK4-F1
#
_cell.length_a   1.000
_cell.length_b   1.000
_cell.length_c   1.000
_cell.angle_alpha   90.00
_cell.angle_beta   90.00
_cell.angle_gamma   90.00
#
_symmetry.space_group_name_H-M   'P 1'
#
loop_
_entity.id
_entity.type
_entity.pdbx_description
1 polymer ?
#
loop_
_entity_poly.entity_id
_entity_poly.type
_entity_poly.pdbx_seq_one_letter_code
_entity_poly.pdbx_strand_id
1 'polypeptide(L)'
;MADYVNGKNVTYAGGLSVSATTDYQVTARSIPFHFSSASGDTLPLDVVRLQLSGGSGVLAPITLSTAPRTILQDTSTGGTSVNFDITYSTEANDQRLLNVPSEQYETSLMYEISPR
;
A
#
# COMPACT_ATOMS: atom_id res chain seq x y z
N MET A 1 15.32 -15.25 6.49
CA MET A 1 14.87 -16.22 5.47
C MET A 1 13.50 -16.84 5.79
N ALA A 2 13.13 -17.09 7.06
CA ALA A 2 11.81 -17.63 7.41
C ALA A 2 10.65 -16.63 7.24
N ASP A 3 10.91 -15.32 7.33
CA ASP A 3 9.86 -14.29 7.26
C ASP A 3 9.09 -14.23 5.92
N TYR A 4 9.73 -14.60 4.80
CA TYR A 4 9.08 -14.60 3.48
C TYR A 4 8.29 -15.89 3.20
N VAL A 5 8.57 -16.97 3.93
CA VAL A 5 7.85 -18.26 3.80
C VAL A 5 6.44 -18.16 4.38
N ASN A 6 6.23 -17.30 5.36
CA ASN A 6 4.91 -17.07 5.99
C ASN A 6 4.18 -15.83 5.45
N GLY A 7 4.83 -15.05 4.58
CA GLY A 7 4.38 -13.70 4.24
C GLY A 7 4.64 -12.75 5.40
N LYS A 8 5.21 -11.58 5.11
CA LYS A 8 5.43 -10.56 6.13
C LYS A 8 4.39 -9.48 5.97
N ASN A 9 3.76 -9.07 7.06
CA ASN A 9 2.94 -7.88 7.10
C ASN A 9 3.58 -6.84 8.02
N VAL A 10 3.38 -5.58 7.67
CA VAL A 10 3.79 -4.42 8.46
C VAL A 10 2.60 -3.47 8.47
N THR A 11 2.09 -3.21 9.67
CA THR A 11 0.97 -2.28 9.87
C THR A 11 1.50 -0.97 10.44
N TYR A 12 1.22 0.12 9.72
CA TYR A 12 1.46 1.49 10.15
C TYR A 12 0.16 2.05 10.73
N ALA A 13 0.06 2.02 12.06
CA ALA A 13 -1.10 2.54 12.77
C ALA A 13 -1.22 4.06 12.56
N GLY A 14 -2.41 4.53 12.16
CA GLY A 14 -2.66 5.93 11.82
C GLY A 14 -1.81 6.44 10.65
N GLY A 15 -1.36 5.54 9.76
CA GLY A 15 -0.49 5.89 8.63
C GLY A 15 -1.16 6.77 7.57
N LEU A 16 -2.50 6.83 7.56
CA LEU A 16 -3.28 7.72 6.71
C LEU A 16 -4.33 8.46 7.54
N SER A 17 -4.37 9.79 7.42
CA SER A 17 -5.43 10.61 8.01
C SER A 17 -6.17 11.34 6.91
N VAL A 18 -7.50 11.18 6.88
CA VAL A 18 -8.36 11.76 5.86
C VAL A 18 -9.37 12.70 6.50
N SER A 19 -9.46 13.92 5.97
CA SER A 19 -10.52 14.87 6.28
C SER A 19 -11.09 15.41 4.98
N ALA A 20 -12.39 15.25 4.78
CA ALA A 20 -13.09 15.69 3.59
C ALA A 20 -14.44 16.29 3.98
N THR A 21 -14.84 17.36 3.29
CA THR A 21 -16.15 18.01 3.45
C THR A 21 -17.17 17.53 2.42
N THR A 22 -16.73 16.84 1.37
CA THR A 22 -17.53 16.18 0.34
C THR A 22 -17.20 14.70 0.29
N ASP A 23 -18.00 13.93 -0.46
CA ASP A 23 -17.65 12.55 -0.80
C ASP A 23 -16.27 12.52 -1.47
N TYR A 24 -15.50 11.49 -1.16
CA TYR A 24 -14.10 11.43 -1.53
C TYR A 24 -13.68 10.02 -1.92
N GLN A 25 -12.60 9.98 -2.70
CA GLN A 25 -11.84 8.76 -2.93
C GLN A 25 -10.36 9.05 -2.73
N VAL A 26 -9.65 8.06 -2.20
CA VAL A 26 -8.19 8.07 -2.12
C VAL A 26 -7.69 7.00 -3.07
N THR A 27 -6.73 7.38 -3.91
CA THR A 27 -6.03 6.49 -4.80
C THR A 27 -4.56 6.40 -4.40
N ALA A 28 -3.97 5.23 -4.58
CA ALA A 28 -2.53 5.02 -4.47
C ALA A 28 -1.97 4.52 -5.79
N ARG A 29 -0.77 4.99 -6.11
CA ARG A 29 0.08 4.42 -7.17
C ARG A 29 1.53 4.51 -6.81
N SER A 30 2.31 3.60 -7.37
CA SER A 30 3.77 3.71 -7.36
C SER A 30 4.23 4.72 -8.42
N ILE A 31 5.22 5.54 -8.07
CA ILE A 31 5.89 6.42 -9.03
C ILE A 31 6.87 5.60 -9.88
N PRO A 32 7.77 4.78 -9.30
CA PRO A 32 8.60 3.86 -10.07
C PRO A 32 7.81 2.60 -10.48
N PHE A 33 8.22 1.97 -11.58
CA PHE A 33 7.58 0.74 -12.10
C PHE A 33 7.96 -0.54 -11.35
N HIS A 34 8.97 -0.48 -10.49
CA HIS A 34 9.49 -1.57 -9.69
C HIS A 34 10.07 -1.01 -8.39
N PHE A 35 10.31 -1.87 -7.41
CA PHE A 35 11.24 -1.54 -6.35
C PHE A 35 12.67 -1.69 -6.87
N SER A 36 13.58 -0.86 -6.41
CA SER A 36 15.00 -0.91 -6.78
C SER A 36 15.87 -1.04 -5.53
N SER A 37 16.95 -1.81 -5.63
CA SER A 37 17.99 -1.87 -4.62
C SER A 37 19.17 -0.94 -4.95
N ALA A 38 20.05 -0.71 -3.97
CA ALA A 38 21.27 0.06 -4.16
C ALA A 38 22.24 -0.60 -5.17
N SER A 39 22.16 -1.93 -5.33
CA SER A 39 23.00 -2.70 -6.27
C SER A 39 22.41 -2.77 -7.68
N GLY A 40 21.20 -2.23 -7.90
CA GLY A 40 20.52 -2.22 -9.19
C GLY A 40 19.58 -3.40 -9.44
N ASP A 41 19.35 -4.25 -8.45
CA ASP A 41 18.34 -5.31 -8.53
C ASP A 41 16.93 -4.70 -8.44
N THR A 42 15.96 -5.38 -9.06
CA THR A 42 14.58 -4.88 -9.14
C THR A 42 13.56 -5.92 -8.71
N LEU A 43 12.48 -5.46 -8.09
CA LEU A 43 11.33 -6.29 -7.74
C LEU A 43 10.03 -5.73 -8.33
N PRO A 44 9.15 -6.60 -8.87
CA PRO A 44 7.88 -6.15 -9.41
C PRO A 44 6.97 -5.64 -8.28
N LEU A 45 6.13 -4.64 -8.58
CA LEU A 45 5.30 -3.97 -7.57
C LEU A 45 4.24 -4.88 -6.95
N ASP A 46 3.74 -5.85 -7.72
CA ASP A 46 2.61 -6.69 -7.31
C ASP A 46 2.97 -7.73 -6.23
N VAL A 47 4.26 -7.85 -5.87
CA VAL A 47 4.73 -8.67 -4.72
C VAL A 47 4.28 -8.09 -3.38
N VAL A 48 3.94 -6.79 -3.35
CA VAL A 48 3.44 -6.11 -2.16
C VAL A 48 1.97 -5.75 -2.36
N ARG A 49 1.18 -6.10 -1.35
CA ARG A 49 -0.22 -5.73 -1.20
C ARG A 49 -0.37 -4.65 -0.16
N LEU A 50 -1.19 -3.65 -0.47
CA LEU A 50 -1.59 -2.59 0.43
C LEU A 50 -3.04 -2.83 0.86
N GLN A 51 -3.27 -2.81 2.16
CA GLN A 51 -4.60 -2.87 2.76
C GLN A 51 -4.79 -1.70 3.70
N LEU A 52 -5.97 -1.10 3.68
CA LEU A 52 -6.38 -0.09 4.65
C LEU A 52 -7.37 -0.68 5.64
N SER A 53 -7.24 -0.30 6.91
CA SER A 53 -8.21 -0.63 7.96
C SER A 53 -8.41 0.57 8.88
N GLY A 54 -9.66 0.94 9.14
CA GLY A 54 -9.99 2.10 9.97
C GLY A 54 -11.29 2.73 9.54
N GLY A 55 -11.84 3.62 10.37
CA GLY A 55 -13.13 4.26 10.10
C GLY A 55 -14.26 3.25 9.86
N SER A 56 -14.71 3.15 8.60
CA SER A 56 -15.83 2.33 8.12
C SER A 56 -15.55 0.84 7.96
N GLY A 57 -14.29 0.38 8.15
CA GLY A 57 -13.98 -1.04 8.24
C GLY A 57 -12.60 -1.42 7.69
N VAL A 58 -12.47 -2.71 7.32
CA VAL A 58 -11.28 -3.25 6.66
C VAL A 58 -11.54 -3.33 5.16
N LEU A 59 -10.71 -2.65 4.38
CA LEU A 59 -10.81 -2.60 2.92
C LEU A 59 -10.12 -3.82 2.30
N ALA A 60 -10.50 -4.16 1.07
CA ALA A 60 -9.87 -5.26 0.35
C ALA A 60 -8.40 -4.92 0.06
N PRO A 61 -7.46 -5.86 0.23
CA PRO A 61 -6.07 -5.64 -0.12
C PRO A 61 -5.94 -5.47 -1.64
N ILE A 62 -5.15 -4.48 -2.07
CA ILE A 62 -4.83 -4.23 -3.47
C ILE A 62 -3.34 -4.48 -3.72
N THR A 63 -2.98 -4.95 -4.91
CA THR A 63 -1.58 -5.02 -5.33
C THR A 63 -1.09 -3.63 -5.75
N LEU A 64 0.16 -3.28 -5.42
CA LEU A 64 0.74 -2.04 -5.89
C LEU A 64 0.91 -2.04 -7.41
N SER A 65 0.63 -0.89 -8.02
CA SER A 65 0.82 -0.68 -9.46
C SER A 65 1.16 0.77 -9.75
N THR A 66 1.69 1.05 -10.94
CA THR A 66 1.87 2.42 -11.44
C THR A 66 0.57 3.06 -11.90
N ALA A 67 -0.44 2.25 -12.20
CA ALA A 67 -1.80 2.73 -12.41
C ALA A 67 -2.43 3.15 -11.06
N PRO A 68 -3.13 4.30 -11.00
CA PRO A 68 -3.92 4.69 -9.83
C PRO A 68 -4.92 3.59 -9.48
N ARG A 69 -4.89 3.13 -8.22
CA ARG A 69 -5.87 2.20 -7.67
C ARG A 69 -6.58 2.87 -6.52
N THR A 70 -7.91 2.83 -6.52
CA THR A 70 -8.71 3.30 -5.39
C THR A 70 -8.46 2.40 -4.19
N ILE A 71 -7.93 2.99 -3.13
CA ILE A 71 -7.66 2.30 -1.86
C ILE A 71 -8.76 2.55 -0.84
N LEU A 72 -9.43 3.70 -0.92
CA LEU A 72 -10.49 4.11 -0.01
C LEU A 72 -11.50 4.94 -0.79
N GLN A 73 -12.78 4.70 -0.53
CA GLN A 73 -13.86 5.51 -1.04
C GLN A 73 -14.92 5.58 0.05
N ASP A 74 -15.26 6.79 0.48
CA ASP A 74 -16.25 7.00 1.53
C ASP A 74 -16.98 8.33 1.33
N THR A 75 -18.05 8.50 2.09
CA THR A 75 -18.81 9.75 2.20
C THR A 75 -18.05 10.79 3.00
N SER A 76 -18.47 12.06 2.89
CA SER A 76 -17.90 13.17 3.64
C SER A 76 -17.67 12.86 5.13
N THR A 77 -16.48 13.16 5.64
CA THR A 77 -16.17 13.07 7.07
C THR A 77 -16.68 14.29 7.86
N GLY A 78 -17.37 15.22 7.18
CA GLY A 78 -17.83 16.48 7.76
C GLY A 78 -16.69 17.39 8.21
N GLY A 79 -15.50 17.23 7.62
CA GLY A 79 -14.27 17.92 8.04
C GLY A 79 -13.58 17.29 9.25
N THR A 80 -14.11 16.20 9.82
CA THR A 80 -13.45 15.46 10.88
C THR A 80 -12.33 14.60 10.31
N SER A 81 -11.19 14.56 11.00
CA SER A 81 -10.08 13.70 10.64
C SER A 81 -10.38 12.25 11.05
N VAL A 82 -10.39 11.36 10.06
CA VAL A 82 -10.54 9.90 10.24
C VAL A 82 -9.20 9.24 9.95
N ASN A 83 -8.75 8.42 10.88
CA ASN A 83 -7.47 7.73 10.77
C ASN A 83 -7.66 6.30 10.26
N PHE A 84 -6.77 5.90 9.36
CA PHE A 84 -6.68 4.58 8.78
C PHE A 84 -5.28 4.03 9.00
N ASP A 85 -5.22 2.76 9.39
CA ASP A 85 -4.01 1.99 9.47
C ASP A 85 -3.69 1.44 8.08
N ILE A 86 -2.43 1.56 7.67
CA ILE A 86 -1.96 1.02 6.41
C ILE A 86 -1.19 -0.27 6.68
N THR A 87 -1.67 -1.38 6.16
CA THR A 87 -0.98 -2.66 6.23
C THR A 87 -0.36 -2.99 4.87
N TYR A 88 0.96 -3.11 4.82
CA TYR A 88 1.66 -3.67 3.69
C TYR A 88 1.95 -5.14 3.96
N SER A 89 1.69 -6.00 2.98
CA SER A 89 1.92 -7.43 3.11
C SER A 89 2.51 -8.04 1.86
N THR A 90 3.35 -9.05 2.02
CA THR A 90 3.81 -9.91 0.93
C THR A 90 3.09 -11.24 0.97
N GLU A 91 2.92 -11.89 -0.18
CA GLU A 91 2.41 -13.25 -0.22
C GLU A 91 3.44 -14.25 0.33
N ALA A 92 2.93 -15.26 1.04
CA ALA A 92 3.73 -16.39 1.47
C ALA A 92 4.25 -17.18 0.26
N ASN A 93 5.53 -17.57 0.30
CA ASN A 93 6.18 -18.38 -0.75
C ASN A 93 6.19 -17.74 -2.15
N ASP A 94 6.17 -16.41 -2.25
CA ASP A 94 6.39 -15.75 -3.55
C ASP A 94 7.82 -16.07 -4.03
N GLN A 95 7.93 -16.90 -5.08
CA GLN A 95 9.22 -17.32 -5.64
C GLN A 95 10.07 -16.13 -6.11
N ARG A 96 9.44 -15.00 -6.43
CA ARG A 96 10.12 -13.76 -6.83
C ARG A 96 10.86 -13.11 -5.66
N LEU A 97 10.40 -13.35 -4.43
CA LEU A 97 11.07 -12.90 -3.20
C LEU A 97 12.08 -13.93 -2.67
N LEU A 98 11.94 -15.21 -3.06
CA LEU A 98 12.86 -16.27 -2.64
C LEU A 98 14.16 -16.30 -3.46
N ASN A 99 14.09 -15.93 -4.74
CA ASN A 99 15.23 -15.97 -5.67
C ASN A 99 15.97 -14.63 -5.82
N VAL A 100 15.56 -13.60 -5.07
CA VAL A 100 16.14 -12.26 -5.17
C VAL A 100 17.24 -12.07 -4.11
N PRO A 101 18.33 -11.33 -4.41
CA PRO A 101 19.33 -10.98 -3.42
C PRO A 101 18.69 -10.31 -2.19
N SER A 102 19.12 -10.70 -0.99
CA SER A 102 18.65 -10.11 0.26
C SER A 102 19.23 -8.70 0.43
N GLU A 103 18.56 -7.73 -0.19
CA GLU A 103 18.91 -6.32 -0.18
C GLU A 103 17.73 -5.45 0.25
N GLN A 104 18.00 -4.16 0.47
CA GLN A 104 16.98 -3.15 0.73
C GLN A 104 16.40 -2.68 -0.59
N TYR A 105 15.15 -3.06 -0.85
CA TYR A 105 14.38 -2.63 -2.01
C TYR A 105 13.45 -1.50 -1.60
N GLU A 106 13.48 -0.41 -2.35
CA GLU A 106 12.69 0.79 -2.05
C GLU A 106 11.86 1.20 -3.25
N THR A 107 10.73 1.84 -2.98
CA THR A 107 9.90 2.49 -3.98
C THR A 107 9.16 3.67 -3.35
N SER A 108 8.66 4.57 -4.19
CA SER A 108 7.90 5.74 -3.75
C SER A 108 6.45 5.61 -4.16
N LEU A 109 5.55 5.71 -3.19
CA LEU A 109 4.11 5.72 -3.42
C LEU A 109 3.57 7.14 -3.40
N MET A 110 2.70 7.45 -4.35
CA MET A 110 1.92 8.68 -4.38
C MET A 110 0.48 8.36 -4.02
N TYR A 111 0.01 9.07 -2.99
CA TYR A 111 -1.37 9.05 -2.53
C TYR A 111 -2.06 10.32 -3.00
N GLU A 112 -3.23 10.17 -3.60
CA GLU A 112 -4.04 11.27 -4.10
C GLU A 112 -5.46 11.15 -3.57
N ILE A 113 -5.97 12.25 -3.00
CA ILE A 113 -7.37 12.37 -2.59
C ILE A 113 -8.09 13.24 -3.62
N SER A 114 -9.23 12.78 -4.11
CA SER A 114 -10.08 13.53 -5.03
C SER A 114 -11.53 13.56 -4.57
N PRO A 115 -12.26 14.67 -4.78
CA PRO A 115 -13.71 14.70 -4.61
C PRO A 115 -14.37 13.70 -5.55
N ARG A 116 -15.52 13.16 -5.15
CA ARG A 116 -16.33 12.26 -5.96
C ARG A 116 -17.59 12.93 -6.51
#